data_AF-A0A0B1Z564-F1
#
_entry.id   AF-A0A0B1Z564-F1
#
_cell.length_a   1.000
_cell.length_b   1.000
_cell.length_c   1.000
_cell.angle_alpha   90.00
_cell.angle_beta   90.00
_cell.angle_gamma   90.00
#
_symmetry.space_group_name_H-M   'P 1'
#
loop_
_entity.id
_entity.type
_entity.pdbx_description
1 polymer ?
#
loop_
_entity_poly.entity_id
_entity_poly.type
_entity_poly.pdbx_seq_one_letter_code
_entity_poly.pdbx_strand_id
1 'polypeptide(L)' 'MSYPKDTPYRGYIIREHDPAYQAYSFQGFDTSGNSITMLCETAQHVKELINKMLDQPDDGRF' A
#
# COMPACT_ATOMS: atom_id res chain seq x y z
N MET A 1 -3.47 19.13 8.92
CA MET A 1 -2.85 18.10 8.06
C MET A 1 -3.96 17.55 7.20
N SER A 2 -3.81 17.56 5.86
CA SER A 2 -4.86 17.05 4.96
C SER A 2 -4.60 15.58 4.67
N TYR A 3 -5.51 14.74 5.14
CA TYR A 3 -5.58 13.32 4.80
C TYR A 3 -6.70 13.10 3.77
N PRO A 4 -6.60 12.06 2.91
CA PRO A 4 -5.50 11.12 2.81
C PRO A 4 -4.26 11.71 2.10
N LYS A 5 -3.08 11.18 2.41
CA LYS A 5 -1.81 11.55 1.75
C LYS A 5 -1.32 10.39 0.88
N ASP A 6 -1.28 10.62 -0.42
CA ASP A 6 -0.86 9.63 -1.41
C ASP A 6 0.63 9.81 -1.75
N THR A 7 1.40 8.72 -1.66
CA THR A 7 2.83 8.69 -1.98
C THR A 7 3.10 7.63 -3.05
N PRO A 8 3.60 7.99 -4.24
CA PRO A 8 3.93 7.02 -5.27
C PRO A 8 5.14 6.16 -4.86
N TYR A 9 5.06 4.85 -5.09
CA TYR A 9 6.14 3.89 -4.79
C TYR A 9 6.16 2.74 -5.81
N ARG A 10 7.23 2.64 -6.60
CA ARG A 10 7.46 1.55 -7.58
C ARG A 10 6.26 1.25 -8.51
N GLY A 11 5.53 2.28 -8.95
CA GLY A 11 4.34 2.11 -9.78
C GLY A 11 3.04 1.84 -9.02
N TYR A 12 3.08 1.87 -7.69
CA TYR A 12 1.92 1.79 -6.79
C TYR A 12 1.75 3.10 -6.01
N ILE A 13 0.67 3.21 -5.26
CA ILE A 13 0.32 4.37 -4.44
C ILE A 13 0.22 3.91 -2.99
N ILE A 14 1.00 4.49 -2.10
CA ILE A 14 0.87 4.30 -0.65
C ILE A 14 0.01 5.44 -0.11
N ARG A 15 -1.18 5.10 0.35
CA ARG A 15 -2.13 6.04 0.94
C ARG A 15 -2.00 6.01 2.45
N GLU A 16 -1.80 7.18 3.04
CA GLU A 16 -1.88 7.43 4.48
C GLU A 16 -3.27 8.01 4.79
N HIS A 17 -4.02 7.31 5.63
CA HIS A 17 -5.30 7.69 6.21
C HIS A 17 -5.10 8.46 7.51
N ASP A 18 -6.17 9.08 7.98
CA ASP A 18 -6.11 9.83 9.22
C ASP A 18 -5.96 8.87 10.44
N PRO A 19 -4.88 8.99 11.23
CA PRO A 19 -4.63 8.10 12.37
C PRO A 19 -5.64 8.27 13.51
N ALA A 20 -6.38 9.38 13.57
CA ALA A 20 -7.43 9.57 14.57
C ALA A 20 -8.66 8.69 14.30
N TYR A 21 -8.83 8.22 13.05
CA TYR A 21 -9.96 7.38 12.65
C TYR A 21 -9.57 5.93 12.35
N GLN A 22 -8.29 5.64 12.08
CA GLN A 22 -7.79 4.29 11.79
C GLN A 22 -6.47 4.01 12.51
N ALA A 23 -6.47 2.95 13.33
CA ALA A 23 -5.27 2.46 14.03
C ALA A 23 -4.15 2.04 13.05
N TYR A 24 -4.53 1.57 11.85
CA TYR A 24 -3.63 1.23 10.76
C TYR A 24 -3.81 2.22 9.63
N SER A 25 -2.96 3.24 9.61
CA SER A 25 -3.18 4.39 8.73
C SER A 25 -2.61 4.21 7.32
N PHE A 26 -1.86 3.15 7.01
CA PHE A 26 -1.18 3.03 5.70
C PHE A 26 -1.75 1.89 4.87
N GLN A 27 -2.02 2.13 3.59
CA GLN A 27 -2.46 1.08 2.67
C GLN A 27 -1.89 1.28 1.27
N GLY A 28 -1.54 0.19 0.60
CA GLY A 28 -1.08 0.18 -0.78
C GLY A 28 -2.23 0.03 -1.78
N PHE A 29 -2.19 0.83 -2.83
CA PHE A 29 -3.12 0.84 -3.95
C PHE A 29 -2.38 0.71 -5.29
N ASP A 30 -3.02 0.09 -6.27
CA ASP A 30 -2.55 0.11 -7.66
C ASP A 30 -2.92 1.44 -8.36
N THR A 31 -2.39 1.68 -9.56
CA THR A 31 -2.66 2.89 -10.34
C THR A 31 -4.13 3.05 -10.75
N SER A 32 -4.88 1.95 -10.78
CA SER A 32 -6.32 1.89 -11.01
C SER A 32 -7.13 2.16 -9.73
N GLY A 33 -6.48 2.29 -8.58
CA GLY A 33 -7.12 2.58 -7.30
C GLY A 33 -7.65 1.36 -6.55
N ASN A 34 -7.28 0.13 -6.93
CA ASN A 34 -7.61 -1.07 -6.16
C ASN A 34 -6.61 -1.24 -5.02
N SER A 35 -7.08 -1.63 -3.84
CA SER A 35 -6.22 -1.96 -2.71
C SER A 35 -5.45 -3.25 -2.98
N ILE A 36 -4.13 -3.18 -2.96
CA ILE A 36 -3.25 -4.34 -3.15
C ILE A 36 -2.69 -4.88 -1.83
N THR A 37 -2.71 -4.08 -0.76
CA THR A 37 -2.31 -4.51 0.58
C THR A 37 -3.45 -4.31 1.58
N MET A 38 -3.36 -5.02 2.70
CA MET A 38 -4.15 -4.69 3.88
C MET A 38 -3.68 -3.35 4.50
N LEU A 39 -4.48 -2.81 5.42
CA LEU A 39 -4.09 -1.67 6.24
C LEU A 39 -2.89 -2.06 7.13
N CYS A 40 -1.91 -1.18 7.22
CA CYS A 40 -0.64 -1.36 7.91
C CYS A 40 -0.37 -0.18 8.86
N GLU A 41 0.42 -0.42 9.89
CA GLU A 41 0.84 0.60 10.87
C GLU A 41 1.79 1.63 10.29
N THR A 42 2.58 1.23 9.28
CA THR A 42 3.63 2.08 8.71
C THR A 42 3.69 1.95 7.19
N ALA A 43 4.11 3.02 6.52
CA ALA A 43 4.42 2.99 5.10
C ALA A 43 5.52 1.98 4.74
N GLN A 44 6.44 1.68 5.67
CA GLN A 44 7.50 0.69 5.46
C GLN A 44 6.92 -0.70 5.24
N HIS A 45 5.95 -1.12 6.05
CA HIS A 45 5.32 -2.42 5.91
C HIS A 45 4.59 -2.55 4.57
N VAL A 46 3.90 -1.49 4.12
CA VAL A 46 3.28 -1.46 2.78
C VAL A 46 4.35 -1.63 1.68
N LYS A 47 5.50 -0.96 1.79
CA LYS A 47 6.60 -1.12 0.84
C LYS A 47 7.15 -2.54 0.82
N GLU A 48 7.28 -3.18 1.97
CA GLU A 48 7.74 -4.58 2.05
C GLU A 48 6.74 -5.54 1.39
N LEU A 49 5.43 -5.33 1.56
CA LEU A 49 4.40 -6.13 0.88
C LEU A 49 4.44 -5.94 -0.64
N ILE A 50 4.56 -4.68 -1.10
CA ILE A 50 4.71 -4.36 -2.52
C ILE A 50 5.99 -5.02 -3.07
N ASN A 51 7.10 -4.93 -2.35
CA ASN A 51 8.35 -5.55 -2.76
C ASN A 51 8.22 -7.07 -2.82
N LYS A 52 7.54 -7.72 -1.87
CA LYS A 52 7.26 -9.16 -1.93
C LYS A 52 6.38 -9.54 -3.12
N MET A 53 5.39 -8.73 -3.48
CA MET A 53 4.58 -8.94 -4.69
C MET A 53 5.40 -8.80 -5.96
N LEU A 54 6.29 -7.82 -6.03
CA LEU A 54 7.16 -7.58 -7.19
C LEU A 54 8.30 -8.61 -7.31
N ASP A 55 8.78 -9.11 -6.17
CA ASP A 55 9.88 -10.08 -6.10
C ASP A 55 9.38 -11.52 -6.27
N GLN A 56 8.11 -11.80 -5.98
CA GLN A 56 7.47 -13.02 -6.43
C GLN A 56 7.38 -12.95 -7.96
N PRO A 57 8.16 -13.75 -8.72
CA PRO A 57 7.83 -13.94 -10.12
C PRO A 57 6.41 -14.50 -10.13
N ASP A 58 5.58 -13.96 -11.02
CA ASP A 58 4.27 -14.49 -11.36
C ASP A 58 4.39 -16.01 -11.62
N ASP A 59 4.28 -16.84 -10.57
CA ASP A 59 4.16 -18.29 -10.67
C ASP A 59 2.71 -18.51 -11.08
N GLY A 60 2.46 -18.30 -12.38
CA GLY A 60 1.17 -18.47 -13.02
C GLY A 60 0.61 -19.86 -12.74
N ARG A 61 -0.16 -19.99 -11.66
CA ARG A 61 -1.00 -21.15 -11.40
C ARG A 61 -2.42 -20.82 -11.86
N PHE A 62 -2.60 -21.10 -13.14
CA PHE A 62 -3.84 -21.55 -13.76
C PHE A 62 -4.53 -22.64 -12.93
#